data_AF-A0A7Y4QVM7-F1
#
_entry.id   AF-A0A7Y4QVM7-F1
#
_cell.length_a   1.000
_cell.length_b   1.000
_cell.length_c   1.000
_cell.angle_alpha   90.00
_cell.angle_beta   90.00
_cell.angle_gamma   90.00
#
_symmetry.space_group_name_H-M   'P 1'
#
loop_
_entity.id
_entity.type
_entity.pdbx_description
1 polymer ?
#
loop_
_entity_poly.entity_id
_entity_poly.type
_entity_poly.pdbx_seq_one_letter_code
_entity_poly.pdbx_strand_id
1 'polypeptide(L)' 'MKNIAVLGSTGSIGKNTLEVVRNLNRNSFPVSVKYISANSNVELLVKQIEEFKPKAAVIFNEAGFN' A
#
# COMPACT_ATOMS: atom_id res chain seq x y z
N MET A 1 16.97 0.36 6.78
CA MET A 1 15.72 0.44 6.00
C MET A 1 14.90 -0.82 6.26
N LYS A 2 13.64 -0.68 6.68
CA LYS A 2 12.74 -1.83 6.89
C LYS A 2 11.84 -2.01 5.67
N ASN A 3 11.55 -3.26 5.31
CA ASN A 3 10.69 -3.60 4.19
C ASN A 3 9.41 -4.24 4.73
N ILE A 4 8.25 -3.79 4.26
CA ILE A 4 6.96 -4.33 4.68
C ILE A 4 6.07 -4.68 3.49
N ALA A 5 5.09 -5.54 3.76
CA ALA A 5 3.94 -5.78 2.90
C ALA A 5 2.66 -5.31 3.64
N VAL A 6 1.73 -4.68 2.92
CA VAL A 6 0.43 -4.25 3.48
C VAL A 6 -0.69 -4.98 2.76
N LEU A 7 -1.21 -6.03 3.41
CA LEU A 7 -2.32 -6.83 2.88
C LEU A 7 -3.65 -6.15 3.22
N GLY A 8 -4.47 -5.82 2.22
CA GLY A 8 -5.67 -5.02 2.43
C GLY A 8 -5.38 -3.53 2.67
N SER A 9 -4.42 -2.98 1.91
CA SER A 9 -3.96 -1.58 1.94
C SER A 9 -5.06 -0.52 1.80
N THR A 10 -6.18 -0.85 1.14
CA THR A 10 -7.32 0.06 0.94
C THR A 10 -8.33 0.02 2.09
N GLY A 11 -8.22 -0.94 3.01
CA GLY A 11 -9.04 -1.03 4.22
C GLY A 11 -8.63 -0.03 5.30
N SER A 12 -9.39 0.05 6.39
CA SER A 12 -9.11 0.99 7.49
C SER A 12 -7.72 0.81 8.10
N ILE A 13 -7.33 -0.44 8.38
CA ILE A 13 -6.00 -0.75 8.92
C ILE A 13 -4.91 -0.43 7.90
N GLY A 14 -5.08 -0.86 6.64
CA GLY A 14 -4.12 -0.59 5.57
C GLY A 14 -3.84 0.90 5.36
N LYS A 15 -4.90 1.72 5.31
CA LYS A 15 -4.78 3.19 5.18
C LYS A 15 -4.00 3.80 6.36
N ASN A 16 -4.32 3.38 7.59
CA ASN A 16 -3.62 3.85 8.78
C ASN A 16 -2.16 3.39 8.82
N THR A 17 -1.87 2.15 8.40
CA THR A 17 -0.50 1.65 8.27
C THR A 17 0.30 2.50 7.30
N LEU A 18 -0.26 2.84 6.13
CA LEU A 18 0.43 3.69 5.16
C LEU A 18 0.64 5.13 5.69
N GLU A 19 -0.29 5.65 6.49
CA GLU A 19 -0.09 6.93 7.17
C GLU A 19 1.05 6.88 8.20
N VAL A 20 1.16 5.80 8.98
CA VAL A 20 2.31 5.59 9.87
C VAL A 20 3.61 5.52 9.07
N VAL A 21 3.63 4.82 7.94
CA VAL A 21 4.81 4.77 7.06
C VAL A 21 5.23 6.17 6.59
N ARG A 22 4.28 7.00 6.15
CA ARG A 22 4.57 8.41 5.77
C ARG A 22 5.20 9.16 6.93
N ASN A 23 4.63 9.04 8.13
CA ASN A 23 5.14 9.71 9.32
C ASN A 23 6.55 9.22 9.71
N LEU A 24 6.81 7.92 9.67
CA LEU A 24 8.13 7.36 9.95
C LEU A 24 9.18 7.86 8.93
N ASN A 25 8.83 7.87 7.64
CA ASN A 25 9.70 8.36 6.58
C ASN A 25 10.01 9.86 6.74
N ARG A 26 9.04 10.69 7.18
CA ARG A 26 9.26 12.10 7.54
C ARG A 26 10.20 12.28 8.74
N ASN A 27 10.21 11.33 9.68
CA ASN A 27 10.98 11.39 10.92
C ASN A 27 12.28 10.58 10.86
N SER A 28 12.88 10.39 9.68
CA SER A 28 14.16 9.68 9.48
C SER A 28 14.16 8.19 9.87
N PHE A 29 13.00 7.53 9.90
CA PHE A 29 12.87 6.09 10.07
C PHE A 29 12.43 5.44 8.74
N PRO A 30 13.36 5.11 7.82
CA PRO A 30 13.01 4.70 6.48
C PRO A 30 12.35 3.31 6.43
N VAL A 31 11.10 3.29 5.99
CA VAL A 31 10.28 2.12 5.70
C VAL A 31 9.90 2.11 4.21
N SER A 32 10.19 1.01 3.52
CA SER A 32 9.81 0.80 2.13
C SER A 32 8.65 -0.20 2.05
N VAL A 33 7.54 0.23 1.45
CA VAL A 33 6.39 -0.63 1.16
C VAL A 33 6.71 -1.42 -0.11
N LYS A 34 7.04 -2.70 0.03
CA LYS A 34 7.44 -3.54 -1.11
C LYS A 34 6.25 -4.19 -1.80
N TYR A 35 5.18 -4.48 -1.07
CA TYR A 35 4.00 -5.15 -1.59
C TYR A 35 2.74 -4.57 -0.97
N ILE A 36 1.70 -4.40 -1.77
CA ILE A 36 0.38 -4.00 -1.29
C ILE A 36 -0.68 -4.88 -1.95
N SER A 37 -1.78 -5.14 -1.24
CA SER A 37 -2.95 -5.76 -1.85
C SER A 37 -4.24 -5.02 -1.52
N ALA A 38 -5.26 -5.20 -2.35
CA ALA A 38 -6.62 -4.73 -2.09
C ALA A 38 -7.63 -5.80 -2.53
N ASN A 39 -8.86 -5.71 -2.01
CA ASN A 39 -9.94 -6.57 -2.49
C ASN A 39 -10.54 -6.01 -3.79
N SER A 40 -11.25 -4.89 -3.71
CA SER A 40 -12.02 -4.31 -4.83
C SER A 40 -11.82 -2.82 -5.09
N ASN A 41 -11.16 -2.07 -4.19
CA ASN A 41 -10.98 -0.62 -4.36
C ASN A 41 -9.75 -0.30 -5.22
N VAL A 42 -9.91 -0.49 -6.53
CA VAL A 42 -8.84 -0.32 -7.53
C VAL A 42 -8.33 1.12 -7.58
N GLU A 43 -9.24 2.10 -7.55
CA GLU A 43 -8.87 3.52 -7.64
C GLU A 43 -7.92 3.93 -6.51
N LEU A 44 -8.22 3.52 -5.27
CA LEU A 44 -7.35 3.80 -4.14
C LEU A 44 -6.05 2.99 -4.21
N LEU A 45 -6.11 1.74 -4.67
CA LEU A 45 -4.92 0.91 -4.86
C LEU A 45 -3.96 1.57 -5.86
N VAL A 46 -4.45 2.09 -6.99
CA VAL A 46 -3.65 2.80 -7.99
C VAL A 46 -2.94 4.02 -7.38
N LYS A 47 -3.66 4.86 -6.62
CA LYS A 47 -3.06 6.00 -5.90
C LYS A 47 -1.94 5.56 -4.96
N GLN A 48 -2.13 4.44 -4.26
CA GLN A 48 -1.11 3.87 -3.37
C GLN A 48 0.09 3.30 -4.15
N ILE A 49 -0.13 2.68 -5.32
CA ILE A 49 0.96 2.23 -6.21
C ILE A 49 1.79 3.43 -6.68
N GLU A 50 1.12 4.50 -7.11
CA GLU A 50 1.78 5.71 -7.61
C GLU A 50 2.63 6.38 -6.53
N GLU A 51 2.12 6.44 -5.30
CA GLU A 51 2.80 7.04 -4.16
C GLU A 51 3.99 6.18 -3.68
N PHE A 52 3.74 4.90 -3.39
CA PHE A 52 4.72 4.06 -2.68
C PHE A 52 5.66 3.29 -3.60
N LYS A 53 5.37 3.24 -4.91
CA LYS A 53 6.12 2.50 -5.94
C LYS A 53 6.50 1.08 -5.47
N PRO A 54 5.53 0.25 -5.04
CA PRO A 54 5.80 -1.09 -4.56
C PRO A 54 6.38 -1.96 -5.69
N LYS A 55 7.07 -3.05 -5.33
CA LYS A 55 7.57 -4.03 -6.30
C LYS A 55 6.45 -4.81 -6.98
N ALA A 56 5.36 -5.05 -6.26
CA ALA A 56 4.14 -5.62 -6.83
C ALA A 56 2.91 -5.15 -6.05
N ALA A 57 1.77 -5.13 -6.75
CA ALA A 57 0.47 -4.90 -6.17
C ALA A 57 -0.48 -6.02 -6.61
N VAL A 58 -1.39 -6.42 -5.72
CA VAL A 58 -2.34 -7.51 -5.97
C VAL A 58 -3.76 -7.00 -5.76
N ILE A 59 -4.62 -7.21 -6.75
CA ILE A 59 -6.07 -7.05 -6.62
C ILE A 59 -6.70 -8.44 -6.53
N PHE A 60 -7.47 -8.71 -5.49
CA PHE A 60 -8.10 -10.03 -5.30
C PHE A 60 -9.35 -10.21 -6.14
N ASN A 61 -10.14 -9.15 -6.33
CA ASN A 61 -11.33 -9.20 -7.16
C ASN A 61 -10.92 -9.07 -8.63
N GLU A 62 -11.14 -10.14 -9.40
CA GLU A 62 -10.87 -10.21 -10.84
C GLU A 62 -11.56 -9.09 -11.63
N ALA A 63 -12.76 -8.68 -11.21
CA ALA A 63 -13.46 -7.55 -11.84
C ALA A 63 -12.68 -6.23 -11.73
N GLY A 64 -11.81 -6.11 -10.73
CA GLY A 64 -10.94 -4.95 -10.54
C GLY A 64 -9.65 -4.95 -11.38
N PHE A 65 -9.44 -5.97 -12.22
CA PHE A 65 -8.28 -6.05 -13.12
C PHE A 65 -8.58 -5.50 -14.53
N ASN A 66 -9.86 -5.33 -14.89
CA ASN A 66 -10.29 -4.91 -16.23
C ASN A 66 -10.16 -3.40 -16.48
#